data_AF-A0A9K3EGU7-F1
#
_entry.id   AF-A0A9K3EGU7-F1
#
_cell.length_a   1.000
_cell.length_b   1.000
_cell.length_c   1.000
_cell.angle_alpha   90.00
_cell.angle_beta   90.00
_cell.angle_gamma   90.00
#
_symmetry.space_group_name_H-M   'P 1'
#
loop_
_entity.id
_entity.type
_entity.pdbx_description
1 polymer ?
#
loop_
_entity_poly.entity_id
_entity_poly.type
_entity_poly.pdbx_seq_one_letter_code
_entity_poly.pdbx_strand_id
1 'polypeptide(L)'
;MGAEICDSTDEGIYEMKKPLKLIEGEPISRPCVEGQALVETLKGAAALGLKRIQVFCDFYLLYEFVTGKLLPDQQKYIDIMDQVNLLRKSFTYCEFSLILRDDVKHVFRLAREAINSQISKLETKTKSPYKEGSSSSSSSMSEEDDGEVYRIHFKGLWSDERVYGPGSSNNSSYKIVTLAGVGSAIYDSTDEVIYEMKKPLKLNGFPGRVWRGRRWLRL
;
A
#
# COMPACT_ATOMS: atom_id res chain seq x y z
N MET A 1 -30.51 5.53 -51.65
CA MET A 1 -31.02 4.44 -50.79
C MET A 1 -30.13 3.24 -51.02
N GLY A 2 -29.44 2.78 -49.98
CA GLY A 2 -28.55 1.64 -50.04
C GLY A 2 -28.45 1.10 -48.62
N ALA A 3 -29.24 0.09 -48.35
CA ALA A 3 -29.12 -0.73 -47.15
C ALA A 3 -28.06 -1.80 -47.46
N GLU A 4 -27.16 -2.03 -46.52
CA GLU A 4 -26.52 -3.33 -46.39
C GLU A 4 -26.51 -3.69 -44.91
N ILE A 5 -27.31 -4.72 -44.61
CA ILE A 5 -27.37 -5.41 -43.34
C ILE A 5 -26.26 -6.45 -43.41
N CYS A 6 -25.34 -6.40 -42.46
CA CYS A 6 -24.53 -7.57 -42.12
C CYS A 6 -24.78 -7.89 -40.65
N ASP A 7 -25.62 -8.90 -40.46
CA ASP A 7 -25.64 -9.72 -39.26
C ASP A 7 -24.56 -10.80 -39.44
N SER A 8 -23.64 -10.87 -38.48
CA SER A 8 -22.90 -12.09 -38.22
C SER A 8 -22.66 -12.13 -36.72
N THR A 9 -23.55 -12.86 -36.06
CA THR A 9 -23.34 -13.42 -34.72
C THR A 9 -21.95 -14.04 -34.64
N ASP A 10 -21.12 -13.51 -33.75
CA ASP A 10 -20.04 -14.27 -33.14
C ASP A 10 -20.24 -14.21 -31.63
N GLU A 11 -20.57 -15.37 -31.07
CA GLU A 11 -20.75 -15.62 -29.64
C GLU A 11 -19.40 -15.44 -28.93
N GLY A 12 -19.02 -14.20 -28.68
CA GLY A 12 -17.90 -13.86 -27.82
C GLY A 12 -18.35 -13.91 -26.37
N ILE A 13 -18.20 -15.07 -25.73
CA ILE A 13 -18.21 -15.22 -24.27
C ILE A 13 -17.02 -14.40 -23.73
N TYR A 14 -17.20 -13.09 -23.61
CA TYR A 14 -16.28 -12.25 -22.86
C TYR A 14 -16.62 -12.44 -21.39
N GLU A 15 -15.97 -13.45 -20.81
CA GLU A 15 -15.69 -13.52 -19.40
C GLU A 15 -14.92 -12.24 -19.04
N MET A 16 -15.68 -11.18 -18.77
CA MET A 16 -15.18 -9.92 -18.25
C MET A 16 -14.69 -10.24 -16.85
N LYS A 17 -13.44 -10.73 -16.76
CA LYS A 17 -12.67 -10.68 -15.51
C LYS A 17 -12.61 -9.22 -15.16
N LYS A 18 -13.54 -8.85 -14.26
CA LYS A 18 -13.78 -7.50 -13.75
C LYS A 18 -12.42 -6.81 -13.64
N PRO A 19 -12.12 -5.79 -14.46
CA PRO A 19 -11.05 -4.90 -14.08
C PRO A 19 -11.44 -4.40 -12.69
N LEU A 20 -10.55 -4.65 -11.72
CA LEU A 20 -10.72 -4.26 -10.33
C LEU A 20 -11.35 -2.87 -10.32
N LYS A 21 -12.64 -2.80 -9.97
CA LYS A 21 -13.38 -1.54 -9.91
C LYS A 21 -12.69 -0.72 -8.83
N LEU A 22 -11.82 0.20 -9.26
CA LEU A 22 -11.54 1.41 -8.51
C LEU A 22 -12.90 2.07 -8.32
N ILE A 23 -13.34 2.18 -7.08
CA ILE A 23 -14.54 2.94 -6.75
C ILE A 23 -14.21 4.39 -7.07
N GLU A 24 -14.84 4.95 -8.11
CA GLU A 24 -14.91 6.39 -8.30
C GLU A 24 -15.56 7.02 -7.06
N GLY A 25 -14.89 7.98 -6.41
CA GLY A 25 -15.58 8.98 -5.58
C GLY A 25 -14.96 9.43 -4.26
N GLU A 26 -13.98 8.74 -3.66
CA GLU A 26 -13.31 9.24 -2.44
C GLU A 26 -11.86 9.64 -2.75
N PRO A 27 -11.48 10.92 -2.54
CA PRO A 27 -10.11 11.34 -2.72
C PRO A 27 -9.20 10.62 -1.71
N ILE A 28 -8.14 10.01 -2.23
CA ILE A 28 -7.10 9.39 -1.40
C ILE A 28 -6.46 10.48 -0.54
N SER A 29 -6.43 10.26 0.76
CA SER A 29 -5.82 11.18 1.71
C SER A 29 -4.51 10.63 2.24
N ARG A 30 -3.59 11.54 2.58
CA ARG A 30 -2.30 11.16 3.17
C ARG A 30 -2.42 10.29 4.43
N PRO A 31 -3.31 10.59 5.40
CA PRO A 31 -3.49 9.73 6.57
C PRO A 31 -3.92 8.31 6.20
N CYS A 32 -4.72 8.14 5.14
CA CYS A 32 -5.11 6.83 4.65
C CYS A 32 -3.92 6.02 4.14
N VAL A 33 -3.09 6.61 3.27
CA VAL A 33 -1.97 5.88 2.66
C VAL A 33 -0.85 5.62 3.66
N GLU A 34 -0.49 6.61 4.47
CA GLU A 34 0.52 6.47 5.54
C GLU A 34 0.03 5.47 6.61
N GLY A 35 -1.26 5.52 6.99
CA GLY A 35 -1.83 4.59 7.96
C GLY A 35 -1.89 3.14 7.46
N GLN A 36 -2.20 2.93 6.18
CA GLN A 36 -2.12 1.60 5.56
C GLN A 36 -0.68 1.09 5.46
N ALA A 37 0.27 1.98 5.14
CA ALA A 37 1.69 1.64 5.17
C ALA A 37 2.14 1.19 6.57
N LEU A 38 1.68 1.88 7.62
CA LEU A 38 1.93 1.48 9.01
C LEU A 38 1.36 0.09 9.33
N VAL A 39 0.10 -0.16 8.96
CA VAL A 39 -0.55 -1.47 9.18
C VAL A 39 0.24 -2.60 8.51
N GLU A 40 0.62 -2.43 7.24
CA GLU A 40 1.40 -3.45 6.51
C GLU A 40 2.80 -3.64 7.11
N THR A 41 3.42 -2.57 7.59
CA THR A 41 4.73 -2.64 8.24
C THR A 41 4.66 -3.39 9.58
N LEU A 42 3.67 -3.10 10.42
CA LEU A 42 3.46 -3.80 11.69
C LEU A 42 3.15 -5.29 11.49
N LYS A 43 2.37 -5.65 10.46
CA LYS A 43 2.17 -7.06 10.08
C LYS A 43 3.49 -7.74 9.72
N GLY A 44 4.34 -7.08 8.93
CA GLY A 44 5.67 -7.58 8.58
C GLY A 44 6.56 -7.79 9.80
N ALA A 45 6.64 -6.80 10.68
CA ALA A 45 7.39 -6.88 11.94
C ALA A 45 6.90 -8.02 12.85
N ALA A 46 5.57 -8.17 12.99
CA ALA A 46 4.98 -9.26 13.75
C ALA A 46 5.27 -10.64 13.13
N ALA A 47 5.25 -10.75 11.79
CA ALA A 47 5.59 -11.97 11.07
C ALA A 47 7.08 -12.36 11.19
N LEU A 48 7.96 -11.36 11.38
CA LEU A 48 9.38 -11.58 11.69
C LEU A 48 9.61 -11.97 13.17
N GLY A 49 8.57 -12.02 14.00
CA GLY A 49 8.67 -12.43 15.40
C GLY A 49 9.24 -11.36 16.33
N LEU A 50 9.40 -10.11 15.87
CA LEU A 50 9.95 -9.03 16.66
C LEU A 50 9.06 -8.77 17.89
N LYS A 51 9.70 -8.56 19.05
CA LYS A 51 8.98 -8.35 20.32
C LYS A 51 8.94 -6.90 20.76
N ARG A 52 10.06 -6.19 20.61
CA ARG A 52 10.21 -4.80 21.06
C ARG A 52 10.54 -3.92 19.86
N ILE A 53 9.68 -2.96 19.57
CA ILE A 53 9.81 -2.09 18.41
C ILE A 53 9.61 -0.62 18.77
N GLN A 54 10.36 0.25 18.09
CA GLN A 54 10.14 1.70 18.08
C GLN A 54 9.84 2.13 16.65
N VAL A 55 8.63 2.66 16.44
CA VAL A 55 8.14 3.04 15.12
C VAL A 55 8.28 4.55 14.94
N PHE A 56 9.00 4.94 13.88
CA PHE A 56 9.22 6.33 13.53
C PHE A 56 8.24 6.82 12.47
N CYS A 57 7.52 7.88 12.80
CA CYS A 57 6.53 8.54 11.94
C CYS A 57 7.03 9.93 11.53
N ASP A 58 6.96 10.29 10.25
CA ASP A 58 7.24 11.66 9.77
C ASP A 58 5.97 12.47 9.44
N PHE A 59 4.79 11.85 9.61
CA PHE A 59 3.51 12.49 9.36
C PHE A 59 2.79 12.79 10.69
N TYR A 60 2.83 14.07 11.10
CA TYR A 60 2.36 14.56 12.39
C TYR A 60 0.93 14.12 12.74
N LEU A 61 -0.03 14.24 11.81
CA LEU A 61 -1.43 13.89 12.10
C LEU A 61 -1.61 12.39 12.40
N LEU A 62 -0.90 11.52 11.68
CA LEU A 62 -0.90 10.09 11.98
C LEU A 62 -0.23 9.82 13.33
N TYR A 63 0.87 10.51 13.65
CA TYR A 63 1.52 10.43 14.95
C TYR A 63 0.56 10.80 16.10
N GLU A 64 -0.24 11.86 15.96
CA GLU A 64 -1.24 12.22 16.97
C GLU A 64 -2.33 11.16 17.14
N PHE A 65 -2.81 10.56 16.05
CA PHE A 65 -3.79 9.47 16.11
C PHE A 65 -3.24 8.24 16.81
N VAL A 66 -2.04 7.79 16.44
CA VAL A 66 -1.45 6.56 17.00
C VAL A 66 -1.05 6.78 18.46
N THR A 67 -0.64 7.98 18.86
CA THR A 67 -0.37 8.29 20.29
C THR A 67 -1.62 8.53 21.12
N GLY A 68 -2.80 8.55 20.51
CA GLY A 68 -4.08 8.81 21.19
C GLY A 68 -4.26 10.27 21.62
N LYS A 69 -3.37 11.17 21.18
CA LYS A 69 -3.47 12.63 21.45
C LYS A 69 -4.64 13.25 20.68
N LEU A 70 -4.94 12.71 19.50
CA LEU A 70 -6.08 13.09 18.68
C LEU A 70 -6.91 11.85 18.36
N LEU A 71 -8.23 11.98 18.39
CA LEU A 71 -9.14 10.92 17.98
C LEU A 71 -9.59 11.14 16.53
N PRO A 72 -9.51 10.14 15.65
CA PRO A 72 -10.07 10.24 14.31
C PRO A 72 -11.60 10.34 14.35
N ASP A 73 -12.17 11.23 13.54
CA ASP A 73 -13.61 11.45 13.40
C ASP A 73 -14.20 10.67 12.21
N GLN A 74 -13.41 10.48 11.15
CA GLN A 74 -13.82 9.74 9.97
C GLN A 74 -13.62 8.24 10.17
N GLN A 75 -14.67 7.46 9.85
CA GLN A 75 -14.67 5.99 9.97
C GLN A 75 -13.45 5.33 9.31
N LYS A 76 -13.01 5.81 8.14
CA LYS A 76 -11.83 5.27 7.45
C LYS A 76 -10.53 5.36 8.26
N TYR A 77 -10.39 6.40 9.08
CA TYR A 77 -9.23 6.55 9.96
C TYR A 77 -9.39 5.72 11.24
N ILE A 78 -10.63 5.64 11.77
CA ILE A 78 -10.96 4.76 12.89
C ILE A 78 -10.60 3.30 12.54
N ASP A 79 -11.03 2.80 11.39
CA ASP A 79 -10.77 1.41 10.96
C ASP A 79 -9.27 1.11 10.80
N ILE A 80 -8.47 2.10 10.38
CA ILE A 80 -7.01 1.98 10.31
C ILE A 80 -6.42 1.94 11.73
N MET A 81 -6.86 2.84 12.61
CA MET A 81 -6.36 2.89 13.99
C MET A 81 -6.73 1.63 14.77
N ASP A 82 -7.90 1.05 14.54
CA ASP A 82 -8.30 -0.23 15.14
C ASP A 82 -7.36 -1.37 14.72
N GLN A 83 -6.97 -1.41 13.43
CA GLN A 83 -5.97 -2.37 12.95
C GLN A 83 -4.60 -2.14 13.57
N VAL A 84 -4.15 -0.88 13.66
CA VAL A 84 -2.88 -0.53 14.31
C VAL A 84 -2.90 -0.94 15.78
N ASN A 85 -3.98 -0.63 16.51
CA ASN A 85 -4.14 -0.97 17.92
C ASN A 85 -4.24 -2.48 18.17
N LEU A 86 -4.81 -3.24 17.24
CA LEU A 86 -4.80 -4.69 17.30
C LEU A 86 -3.38 -5.24 17.09
N LEU A 87 -2.66 -4.76 16.08
CA LEU A 87 -1.29 -5.21 15.78
C LEU A 87 -0.28 -4.83 16.87
N ARG A 88 -0.48 -3.70 17.54
CA ARG A 88 0.33 -3.30 18.70
C ARG A 88 0.39 -4.37 19.79
N LYS A 89 -0.67 -5.16 19.96
CA LYS A 89 -0.75 -6.23 20.96
C LYS A 89 0.14 -7.44 20.63
N SER A 90 0.68 -7.52 19.41
CA SER A 90 1.63 -8.54 19.00
C SER A 90 3.05 -8.30 19.53
N PHE A 91 3.31 -7.12 20.08
CA PHE A 91 4.62 -6.69 20.58
C PHE A 91 4.57 -6.51 22.11
N THR A 92 5.64 -6.91 22.80
CA THR A 92 5.81 -6.68 24.25
C THR A 92 6.13 -5.21 24.54
N TYR A 93 6.77 -4.53 23.59
CA TYR A 93 7.03 -3.10 23.61
C TYR A 93 6.80 -2.51 22.21
N CYS A 94 5.97 -1.48 22.12
CA CYS A 94 5.69 -0.78 20.86
C CYS A 94 5.52 0.71 21.14
N GLU A 95 6.54 1.49 20.82
CA GLU A 95 6.52 2.94 20.98
C GLU A 95 6.48 3.64 19.61
N PHE A 96 5.89 4.83 19.58
CA PHE A 96 5.84 5.68 18.40
C PHE A 96 6.59 6.99 18.67
N SER A 97 7.48 7.36 17.75
CA SER A 97 8.25 8.58 17.84
C SER A 97 8.09 9.41 16.56
N LEU A 98 8.04 10.72 16.71
CA LEU A 98 7.94 11.65 15.59
C LEU A 98 9.36 12.03 15.12
N ILE A 99 9.61 11.97 13.83
CA ILE A 99 10.87 12.35 13.19
C ILE A 99 10.66 13.37 12.08
N LEU A 100 11.76 13.97 11.63
CA LEU A 100 11.74 14.88 10.50
C LEU A 100 11.70 14.11 9.17
N ARG A 101 11.17 14.76 8.14
CA ARG A 101 11.01 14.17 6.82
C ARG A 101 12.36 13.77 6.18
N ASP A 102 13.45 14.44 6.54
CA ASP A 102 14.78 14.10 6.04
C ASP A 102 15.25 12.71 6.49
N ASP A 103 14.74 12.21 7.60
CA ASP A 103 15.10 10.92 8.20
C ASP A 103 14.32 9.73 7.59
N VAL A 104 13.40 9.99 6.66
CA VAL A 104 12.63 8.95 5.93
C VAL A 104 13.00 8.84 4.46
N LYS A 105 14.09 9.47 4.00
CA LYS A 105 14.55 9.44 2.59
C LYS A 105 14.66 8.01 2.05
N HIS A 106 15.19 7.11 2.88
CA HIS A 106 15.37 5.71 2.51
C HIS A 106 14.04 5.01 2.19
N VAL A 107 13.10 5.00 3.14
CA VAL A 107 11.80 4.35 2.98
C VAL A 107 10.89 5.08 1.97
N PHE A 108 11.09 6.38 1.78
CA PHE A 108 10.45 7.13 0.70
C PHE A 108 10.87 6.63 -0.68
N ARG A 109 12.18 6.38 -0.89
CA ARG A 109 12.69 5.76 -2.12
C ARG A 109 12.04 4.39 -2.35
N LEU A 110 11.99 3.53 -1.32
CA LEU A 110 11.36 2.21 -1.41
C LEU A 110 9.88 2.30 -1.81
N ALA A 111 9.12 3.23 -1.23
CA ALA A 111 7.72 3.45 -1.59
C ALA A 111 7.57 3.92 -3.06
N ARG A 112 8.47 4.78 -3.53
CA ARG A 112 8.48 5.26 -4.92
C ARG A 112 8.83 4.13 -5.89
N GLU A 113 9.80 3.29 -5.57
CA GLU A 113 10.15 2.10 -6.36
C GLU A 113 8.96 1.14 -6.49
N ALA A 114 8.18 0.95 -5.42
CA ALA A 114 6.96 0.14 -5.47
C ALA A 114 5.91 0.69 -6.44
N ILE A 115 5.77 2.02 -6.55
CA ILE A 115 4.90 2.67 -7.53
C ILE A 115 5.47 2.51 -8.95
N ASN A 116 6.74 2.80 -9.16
CA ASN A 116 7.39 2.66 -10.46
C ASN A 116 7.31 1.22 -11.00
N SER A 117 7.44 0.22 -10.13
CA SER A 117 7.25 -1.20 -10.49
C SER A 117 5.84 -1.48 -11.00
N GLN A 118 4.82 -0.84 -10.43
CA GLN A 118 3.44 -0.96 -10.92
C GLN A 118 3.27 -0.31 -12.29
N ILE A 119 3.86 0.86 -12.52
CA ILE A 119 3.83 1.56 -13.82
C ILE A 119 4.42 0.66 -14.91
N SER A 120 5.64 0.15 -14.70
CA SER A 120 6.31 -0.72 -15.68
C SER A 120 5.49 -1.98 -16.02
N LYS A 121 4.80 -2.59 -15.04
CA LYS A 121 3.90 -3.75 -15.26
C LYS A 121 2.66 -3.40 -16.08
N LEU A 122 2.18 -2.16 -16.00
CA LEU A 122 1.04 -1.68 -16.80
C LEU A 122 1.45 -1.42 -18.25
N GLU A 123 2.68 -0.95 -18.47
CA GLU A 123 3.26 -0.71 -19.81
C GLU A 123 3.69 -2.01 -20.52
N THR A 124 4.13 -3.02 -19.77
CA THR A 124 4.71 -4.27 -20.30
C THR A 124 3.70 -5.41 -20.54
N LYS A 125 2.39 -5.16 -20.42
CA LYS A 125 1.32 -6.14 -20.69
C LYS A 125 1.20 -6.56 -22.18
N THR A 126 2.28 -6.46 -22.96
CA THR A 126 2.41 -6.95 -24.34
C THR A 126 3.40 -8.10 -24.50
N LYS A 127 4.26 -8.48 -23.54
CA LYS A 127 5.04 -9.74 -23.62
C LYS A 127 5.30 -10.38 -22.24
N SER A 128 5.02 -11.67 -22.12
CA SER A 128 5.24 -12.57 -20.97
C SER A 128 6.65 -13.23 -21.04
N PRO A 129 7.11 -13.99 -20.03
CA PRO A 129 7.54 -13.58 -18.69
C PRO A 129 9.02 -13.93 -18.46
N TYR A 130 9.72 -13.23 -17.56
CA TYR A 130 10.97 -13.73 -16.99
C TYR A 130 10.94 -13.58 -15.47
N LYS A 131 11.02 -14.72 -14.79
CA LYS A 131 11.23 -14.82 -13.34
C LYS A 131 12.71 -14.53 -13.08
N GLU A 132 13.00 -13.75 -12.05
CA GLU A 132 14.35 -13.66 -11.52
C GLU A 132 14.29 -13.59 -9.99
N GLY A 133 15.16 -14.39 -9.37
CA GLY A 133 15.13 -14.72 -7.95
C GLY A 133 15.61 -13.59 -7.06
N SER A 134 15.22 -13.66 -5.79
CA SER A 134 15.87 -12.90 -4.73
C SER A 134 16.64 -13.89 -3.87
N SER A 135 17.94 -13.64 -3.73
CA SER A 135 18.80 -14.35 -2.80
C SER A 135 18.43 -13.95 -1.38
N SER A 136 17.93 -14.92 -0.61
CA SER A 136 17.86 -14.82 0.84
C SER A 136 19.23 -15.18 1.40
N SER A 137 19.98 -14.18 1.83
CA SER A 137 21.08 -14.39 2.78
C SER A 137 20.48 -14.74 4.14
N SER A 138 20.72 -15.98 4.57
CA SER A 138 20.37 -16.46 5.90
C SER A 138 21.33 -15.85 6.92
N SER A 139 20.85 -14.87 7.69
CA SER A 139 21.45 -14.57 8.99
C SER A 139 20.69 -15.37 10.05
N SER A 140 21.40 -16.28 10.69
CA SER A 140 20.95 -17.02 11.86
C SER A 140 20.53 -16.05 12.95
N MET A 141 19.24 -16.02 13.26
CA MET A 141 18.75 -15.33 14.44
C MET A 141 19.13 -16.18 15.66
N SER A 142 20.06 -15.68 16.46
CA SER A 142 20.31 -16.20 17.79
C SER A 142 19.09 -15.93 18.66
N GLU A 143 18.57 -16.96 19.29
CA GLU A 143 17.63 -16.80 20.39
C GLU A 143 18.36 -16.18 21.59
N GLU A 144 17.60 -15.38 22.34
CA GLU A 144 17.99 -14.63 23.54
C GLU A 144 18.62 -13.25 23.32
N ASP A 145 17.78 -12.26 23.01
CA ASP A 145 17.95 -10.91 23.57
C ASP A 145 16.59 -10.30 23.92
N ASP A 146 16.26 -10.27 25.22
CA ASP A 146 15.09 -9.59 25.78
C ASP A 146 15.28 -8.05 25.81
N GLY A 147 16.45 -7.56 25.39
CA GLY A 147 16.87 -6.16 25.43
C GLY A 147 16.63 -5.35 24.15
N GLU A 148 16.88 -5.92 22.97
CA GLU A 148 16.95 -5.17 21.72
C GLU A 148 15.61 -4.55 21.30
N VAL A 149 15.64 -3.25 21.01
CA VAL A 149 14.51 -2.51 20.45
C VAL A 149 14.80 -2.23 18.98
N TYR A 150 14.04 -2.87 18.10
CA TYR A 150 14.17 -2.65 16.66
C TYR A 150 13.52 -1.35 16.23
N ARG A 151 14.24 -0.56 15.44
CA ARG A 151 13.72 0.69 14.91
C ARG A 151 13.05 0.44 13.58
N ILE A 152 11.85 1.01 13.40
CA ILE A 152 11.03 0.77 12.22
C ILE A 152 10.71 2.11 11.57
N HIS A 153 11.11 2.26 10.31
CA HIS A 153 10.71 3.37 9.46
C HIS A 153 9.72 2.86 8.42
N PHE A 154 8.72 3.68 8.09
CA PHE A 154 7.75 3.36 7.05
C PHE A 154 7.35 4.60 6.27
N LYS A 155 6.85 4.38 5.05
CA LYS A 155 6.36 5.45 4.20
C LYS A 155 5.25 4.95 3.28
N GLY A 156 4.10 5.62 3.32
CA GLY A 156 3.03 5.43 2.36
C GLY A 156 2.99 6.56 1.33
N LEU A 157 3.02 6.21 0.04
CA LEU A 157 2.89 7.18 -1.07
C LEU A 157 1.79 6.77 -2.04
N TRP A 158 1.20 7.75 -2.72
CA TRP A 158 0.39 7.54 -3.90
C TRP A 158 0.77 8.50 -5.03
N SER A 159 0.48 8.10 -6.26
CA SER A 159 0.75 8.87 -7.48
C SER A 159 -0.38 8.62 -8.49
N ASP A 160 -0.85 9.68 -9.14
CA ASP A 160 -1.79 9.60 -10.25
C ASP A 160 -1.00 9.50 -11.55
N GLU A 161 -1.09 8.34 -12.22
CA GLU A 161 -0.30 8.02 -13.41
C GLU A 161 -1.18 7.94 -14.64
N ARG A 162 -0.70 8.49 -15.76
CA ARG A 162 -1.38 8.39 -17.05
C ARG A 162 -0.94 7.12 -17.76
N VAL A 163 -1.87 6.20 -17.97
CA VAL A 163 -1.62 4.94 -18.68
C VAL A 163 -2.33 4.96 -20.03
N TYR A 164 -1.59 4.67 -21.08
CA TYR A 164 -2.09 4.57 -22.44
C TYR A 164 -2.63 3.16 -22.71
N GLY A 165 -3.83 3.06 -23.28
CA GLY A 165 -4.42 1.76 -23.65
C GLY A 165 -3.71 1.14 -24.86
N PRO A 166 -3.60 -0.20 -24.95
CA PRO A 166 -3.03 -0.86 -26.11
C PRO A 166 -3.95 -0.67 -27.34
N GLY A 167 -3.40 -0.15 -28.44
CA GLY A 167 -4.07 -0.12 -29.76
C GLY A 167 -4.70 1.20 -30.21
N SER A 168 -4.42 2.34 -29.58
CA SER A 168 -4.96 3.62 -30.05
C SER A 168 -4.05 4.24 -31.11
N SER A 169 -4.29 3.96 -32.40
CA SER A 169 -3.66 4.66 -33.53
C SER A 169 -4.08 6.15 -33.63
N ASN A 170 -4.92 6.62 -32.71
CA ASN A 170 -5.52 7.94 -32.72
C ASN A 170 -5.28 8.53 -31.32
N ASN A 171 -4.32 9.45 -31.18
CA ASN A 171 -3.92 10.11 -29.93
C ASN A 171 -5.08 10.70 -29.09
N SER A 172 -5.83 9.91 -28.30
CA SER A 172 -6.79 10.54 -27.38
C SER A 172 -7.27 9.78 -26.14
N SER A 173 -7.13 8.45 -26.01
CA SER A 173 -7.65 7.77 -24.81
C SER A 173 -6.54 7.32 -23.85
N TYR A 174 -6.11 8.22 -22.96
CA TYR A 174 -5.34 7.87 -21.77
C TYR A 174 -6.28 7.66 -20.57
N LYS A 175 -5.93 6.74 -19.68
CA LYS A 175 -6.63 6.54 -18.40
C LYS A 175 -5.71 6.99 -17.27
N ILE A 176 -6.22 7.82 -16.36
CA ILE A 176 -5.51 8.12 -15.10
C ILE A 176 -5.77 6.95 -14.15
N VAL A 177 -4.69 6.38 -13.60
CA VAL A 177 -4.74 5.35 -12.57
C VAL A 177 -4.03 5.87 -11.32
N THR A 178 -4.68 5.78 -10.17
CA THR A 178 -4.00 6.07 -8.92
C THR A 178 -3.30 4.82 -8.40
N LEU A 179 -1.99 4.92 -8.23
CA LEU A 179 -1.14 3.86 -7.71
C LEU A 179 -0.67 4.26 -6.31
N ALA A 180 -0.55 3.29 -5.41
CA ALA A 180 0.05 3.51 -4.11
C ALA A 180 1.10 2.46 -3.79
N GLY A 181 2.06 2.85 -2.97
CA GLY A 181 3.18 2.01 -2.56
C GLY A 181 3.54 2.26 -1.10
N VAL A 182 4.01 1.21 -0.45
CA VAL A 182 4.65 1.27 0.86
C VAL A 182 6.12 0.95 0.70
N GLY A 183 6.95 1.72 1.41
CA GLY A 183 8.33 1.41 1.72
C GLY A 183 8.49 1.30 3.22
N SER A 184 9.18 0.29 3.73
CA SER A 184 9.54 0.21 5.14
C SER A 184 10.92 -0.41 5.32
N ALA A 185 11.57 -0.08 6.42
CA ALA A 185 12.86 -0.63 6.81
C ALA A 185 12.88 -0.87 8.32
N ILE A 186 13.51 -1.97 8.72
CA ILE A 186 13.74 -2.34 10.11
C ILE A 186 15.25 -2.30 10.35
N TYR A 187 15.63 -1.61 11.41
CA TYR A 187 17.01 -1.42 11.83
C TYR A 187 17.21 -2.06 13.19
N ASP A 188 18.39 -2.64 13.38
CA ASP A 188 18.82 -3.14 14.68
C ASP A 188 19.31 -1.99 15.60
N SER A 189 19.82 -2.37 16.77
CA SER A 189 20.40 -1.44 17.73
C SER A 189 21.66 -0.70 17.21
N THR A 190 22.32 -1.23 16.18
CA THR A 190 23.53 -0.65 15.57
C THR A 190 23.25 0.29 14.40
N ASP A 191 21.98 0.49 14.04
CA ASP A 191 21.53 1.29 12.87
C ASP A 191 21.74 0.60 11.52
N GLU A 192 21.97 -0.71 11.55
CA GLU A 192 22.08 -1.50 10.35
C GLU A 192 20.71 -2.01 9.92
N VAL A 193 20.44 -1.93 8.62
CA VAL A 193 19.17 -2.39 8.03
C VAL A 193 19.16 -3.91 8.00
N ILE A 194 18.25 -4.52 8.75
CA ILE A 194 18.08 -5.98 8.80
C ILE A 194 16.93 -6.46 7.90
N TYR A 195 16.01 -5.56 7.54
CA TYR A 195 14.90 -5.90 6.65
C TYR A 195 14.36 -4.67 5.90
N GLU A 196 14.05 -4.86 4.62
CA GLU A 196 13.38 -3.86 3.78
C GLU A 196 12.12 -4.44 3.15
N MET A 197 11.08 -3.61 3.04
CA MET A 197 9.86 -3.92 2.29
C MET A 197 9.58 -2.81 1.30
N LYS A 198 9.31 -3.19 0.05
CA LYS A 198 8.69 -2.31 -0.96
C LYS A 198 7.54 -3.05 -1.62
N LYS A 199 6.32 -2.57 -1.42
CA LYS A 199 5.11 -3.31 -1.82
C LYS A 199 4.05 -2.36 -2.38
N PRO A 200 3.31 -2.76 -3.42
CA PRO A 200 2.14 -2.01 -3.87
C PRO A 200 1.03 -2.03 -2.80
N LEU A 201 0.40 -0.89 -2.54
CA LEU A 201 -0.76 -0.79 -1.65
C LEU A 201 -2.05 -0.93 -2.45
N LYS A 202 -2.94 -1.81 -1.98
CA LYS A 202 -4.28 -1.98 -2.57
C LYS A 202 -5.21 -0.92 -2.00
N LEU A 203 -5.42 0.16 -2.74
CA LEU A 203 -6.36 1.23 -2.38
C LEU A 203 -7.83 0.81 -2.44
N ASN A 204 -8.14 -0.39 -2.97
CA ASN A 204 -9.50 -0.91 -3.06
C ASN A 204 -10.06 -1.42 -1.71
N GLY A 205 -9.28 -1.30 -0.62
CA GLY A 205 -9.65 -1.76 0.73
C GLY A 205 -10.18 -0.66 1.66
N PHE A 206 -10.36 0.58 1.20
CA PHE A 206 -11.17 1.54 1.95
C PHE A 206 -12.60 0.96 2.00
N PRO A 207 -13.25 0.88 3.18
CA PRO A 207 -14.65 0.49 3.25
C PRO A 207 -15.51 1.56 2.55
N GLY A 208 -15.57 1.44 1.23
CA GLY A 208 -16.47 2.16 0.37
C GLY A 208 -17.86 1.62 0.64
N ARG A 209 -18.67 2.41 1.34
CA ARG A 209 -20.08 2.10 1.50
C ARG A 209 -20.70 1.97 0.10
N VAL A 210 -21.36 0.86 -0.18
CA VAL A 210 -22.09 0.69 -1.44
C VAL A 210 -23.42 1.41 -1.32
N TRP A 211 -23.70 2.32 -2.27
CA TRP A 211 -25.01 2.96 -2.37
C TRP A 211 -25.98 1.98 -3.05
N ARG A 212 -26.91 1.40 -2.28
CA ARG A 212 -28.06 0.68 -2.84
C ARG A 212 -29.33 1.47 -2.54
N GLY A 213 -29.74 2.27 -3.51
CA GLY A 213 -31.13 2.68 -3.76
C GLY A 213 -31.90 3.46 -2.68
N ARG A 214 -31.38 3.65 -1.46
CA ARG A 214 -31.91 4.52 -0.38
C ARG A 214 -31.16 4.45 0.97
N ARG A 215 -30.13 3.62 1.13
CA ARG A 215 -29.31 3.57 2.36
C ARG A 215 -27.88 3.08 2.07
N TRP A 216 -26.93 3.58 2.84
CA TRP A 216 -25.56 3.08 2.86
C TRP A 216 -25.51 1.75 3.63
N LEU A 217 -24.97 0.70 3.02
CA LEU A 217 -24.75 -0.60 3.66
C LEU A 217 -23.25 -0.79 3.90
N ARG A 218 -22.88 -1.25 5.11
CA ARG A 218 -21.55 -1.83 5.38
C ARG A 218 -21.46 -3.16 4.62
N LEU A 219 -20.27 -3.47 4.08
CA LEU A 219 -19.92 -4.85 3.76
C LEU A 219 -19.66 -5.60 5.07
#